data_AF-A0A7D4C5Z2-F1
#
_entry.id   AF-A0A7D4C5Z2-F1
#
_cell.length_a   1.000
_cell.length_b   1.000
_cell.length_c   1.000
_cell.angle_alpha   90.00
_cell.angle_beta   90.00
_cell.angle_gamma   90.00
#
_symmetry.space_group_name_H-M   'P 1'
#
loop_
_entity.id
_entity.type
_entity.pdbx_description
1 polymer ?
#
loop_
_entity_poly.entity_id
_entity_poly.type
_entity_poly.pdbx_seq_one_letter_code
_entity_poly.pdbx_strand_id
1 'polypeptide(L)'
;MQSHKQFVDKVVLRFQLSERVPKQNLYRRLAELLDWDFLYARTQALYSHTGQPSLNPVVFFKLTLVSRLENLVSDRRLVEHCSLRLD
;
A
#
# COMPACT_ATOMS: atom_id res chain seq x y z
N MET A 1 -25.13 -15.98 46.17
CA MET A 1 -25.32 -16.00 44.69
C MET A 1 -24.30 -15.07 44.08
N GLN A 2 -23.08 -15.52 43.83
CA GLN A 2 -22.04 -14.66 43.26
C GLN A 2 -21.42 -15.39 42.07
N SER A 3 -21.67 -14.85 40.89
CA SER A 3 -21.24 -15.40 39.62
C SER A 3 -19.72 -15.26 39.51
N HIS A 4 -19.00 -16.38 39.58
CA HIS A 4 -17.61 -16.43 39.13
C HIS A 4 -17.59 -16.20 37.62
N LYS A 5 -17.31 -14.96 37.18
CA LYS A 5 -16.97 -14.70 35.78
C LYS A 5 -15.54 -15.21 35.55
N GLN A 6 -15.45 -16.40 34.97
CA GLN A 6 -14.21 -16.89 34.38
C GLN A 6 -13.86 -16.01 33.18
N PHE A 7 -12.82 -15.19 33.33
CA PHE A 7 -12.17 -14.55 32.20
C PHE A 7 -11.28 -15.61 31.54
N VAL A 8 -11.73 -16.11 30.39
CA VAL A 8 -10.92 -16.97 29.52
C VAL A 8 -9.88 -16.08 28.83
N ASP A 9 -8.62 -16.54 28.82
CA ASP A 9 -7.54 -15.85 28.12
C ASP A 9 -7.92 -15.56 26.67
N LYS A 10 -7.95 -14.27 26.34
CA LYS A 10 -8.13 -13.80 24.96
C LYS A 10 -6.80 -13.96 24.24
N VAL A 11 -6.70 -14.95 23.35
CA VAL A 11 -5.60 -15.04 22.39
C VAL A 11 -5.68 -13.82 21.47
N VAL A 12 -4.84 -12.82 21.71
CA VAL A 12 -4.68 -11.69 20.80
C VAL A 12 -3.72 -12.15 19.71
N LEU A 13 -4.26 -12.55 18.56
CA LEU A 13 -3.45 -12.81 17.36
C LEU A 13 -2.74 -11.50 16.98
N ARG A 14 -1.42 -11.41 17.22
CA ARG A 14 -0.60 -10.34 16.65
C ARG A 14 -0.52 -10.59 15.15
N PHE A 15 -1.24 -9.79 14.37
CA PHE A 15 -1.25 -9.85 12.92
C PHE A 15 -0.38 -8.71 12.38
N GLN A 16 0.69 -9.06 11.66
CA GLN A 16 1.49 -8.10 10.91
C GLN A 16 1.43 -8.47 9.42
N LEU A 17 0.89 -7.57 8.61
CA LEU A 17 0.73 -7.80 7.18
C LEU A 17 2.10 -7.96 6.48
N SER A 18 3.10 -7.21 6.92
CA SER A 18 4.48 -7.27 6.42
C SER A 18 5.15 -8.64 6.58
N GLU A 19 4.74 -9.42 7.59
CA GLU A 19 5.24 -10.79 7.82
C GLU A 19 4.60 -11.81 6.86
N ARG A 20 3.44 -11.48 6.28
CA ARG A 20 2.70 -12.35 5.35
C ARG A 20 3.10 -12.16 3.89
N VAL A 21 3.73 -11.03 3.55
CA VAL A 21 4.27 -10.78 2.21
C VAL A 21 5.56 -11.59 2.02
N PRO A 22 5.63 -12.53 1.05
CA PRO A 22 6.83 -13.34 0.81
C PRO A 22 8.09 -12.47 0.65
N LYS A 23 9.22 -12.91 1.19
CA LYS A 23 10.50 -12.16 1.10
C LYS A 23 10.94 -11.96 -0.36
N GLN A 24 10.64 -12.92 -1.22
CA GLN A 24 10.91 -12.89 -2.65
C GLN A 24 9.89 -12.07 -3.46
N ASN A 25 8.91 -11.42 -2.82
CA ASN A 25 7.96 -10.54 -3.51
C ASN A 25 8.72 -9.40 -4.22
N LEU A 26 8.39 -9.20 -5.50
CA LEU A 26 9.05 -8.21 -6.35
C LEU A 26 8.96 -6.79 -5.77
N TYR A 27 7.77 -6.39 -5.31
CA TYR A 27 7.54 -5.05 -4.79
C TYR A 27 8.21 -4.79 -3.45
N ARG A 28 8.35 -5.84 -2.63
CA ARG A 28 9.15 -5.77 -1.39
C ARG A 28 10.61 -5.44 -1.71
N ARG A 29 11.20 -6.14 -2.68
CA ARG A 29 12.58 -5.88 -3.13
C ARG A 29 12.70 -4.50 -3.78
N LEU A 30 11.69 -4.08 -4.55
CA LEU A 30 11.68 -2.76 -5.17
C LEU A 30 11.65 -1.63 -4.12
N ALA A 31 10.84 -1.80 -3.07
CA ALA A 31 10.75 -0.84 -1.96
C ALA A 31 12.06 -0.70 -1.18
N GLU A 32 12.88 -1.75 -1.11
CA GLU A 32 14.22 -1.70 -0.49
C GLU A 32 15.26 -0.98 -1.36
N LEU A 33 15.06 -0.95 -2.68
CA LEU A 33 16.03 -0.40 -3.64
C LEU A 33 15.74 1.03 -4.07
N LEU A 34 14.47 1.45 -4.00
CA LEU A 34 14.03 2.74 -4.51
C LEU A 34 13.49 3.61 -3.38
N ASP A 35 14.20 4.68 -3.11
CA ASP A 35 13.68 5.81 -2.35
C ASP A 35 12.71 6.60 -3.24
N TRP A 36 11.51 6.85 -2.74
CA TRP A 36 10.44 7.54 -3.47
C TRP A 36 10.40 9.05 -3.20
N ASP A 37 11.11 9.54 -2.19
CA ASP A 37 10.97 10.91 -1.71
C ASP A 37 11.37 11.95 -2.76
N PHE A 38 12.27 11.58 -3.68
CA PHE A 38 12.66 12.45 -4.80
C PHE A 38 11.46 12.88 -5.68
N LEU A 39 10.38 12.07 -5.73
CA LEU A 39 9.21 12.37 -6.54
C LEU A 39 8.49 13.64 -6.06
N TYR A 40 8.46 13.91 -4.76
CA TYR A 40 7.81 15.12 -4.25
C TYR A 40 8.47 16.38 -4.79
N ALA A 41 9.81 16.46 -4.69
CA ALA A 41 10.56 17.59 -5.21
C ALA A 41 10.44 17.71 -6.75
N ARG A 42 10.46 16.59 -7.47
CA ARG A 42 10.37 16.58 -8.94
C ARG A 42 8.99 16.93 -9.47
N THR A 43 7.93 16.61 -8.75
CA THR A 43 6.55 16.80 -9.21
C THR A 43 5.89 18.04 -8.61
N GLN A 44 6.53 18.73 -7.68
CA GLN A 44 5.95 19.87 -6.96
C GLN A 44 5.28 20.90 -7.87
N ALA A 45 5.91 21.27 -9.00
CA ALA A 45 5.38 22.27 -9.93
C ALA A 45 4.12 21.80 -10.69
N LEU A 46 3.86 20.49 -10.74
CA LEU A 46 2.69 19.89 -11.42
C LEU A 46 1.48 19.77 -10.50
N TYR A 47 1.68 19.89 -9.19
CA TYR A 47 0.63 19.75 -8.19
C TYR A 47 0.16 21.13 -7.73
N SER A 48 -1.15 21.37 -7.87
CA SER A 48 -1.74 22.60 -7.37
C SER A 48 -1.75 22.60 -5.84
N HIS A 49 -1.48 23.77 -5.26
CA HIS A 49 -1.62 24.04 -3.83
C HIS A 49 -3.06 24.41 -3.45
N THR A 50 -3.95 24.57 -4.45
CA THR A 50 -5.38 24.89 -4.27
C THR A 50 -6.25 23.94 -5.09
N GLY A 51 -7.51 23.75 -4.66
CA GLY A 51 -8.47 22.87 -5.32
C GLY A 51 -8.55 21.48 -4.69
N GLN A 52 -9.09 20.50 -5.44
CA GLN A 52 -9.20 19.14 -4.93
C GLN A 52 -7.81 18.49 -4.77
N PRO A 53 -7.55 17.78 -3.65
CA PRO A 53 -6.31 17.04 -3.47
C PRO A 53 -6.10 16.06 -4.62
N SER A 54 -4.99 16.25 -5.33
CA SER A 54 -4.57 15.29 -6.36
C SER A 54 -3.99 14.03 -5.69
N LEU A 55 -3.97 12.92 -6.44
CA LEU A 55 -3.39 11.67 -5.98
C LEU A 55 -1.93 11.85 -5.55
N ASN A 56 -1.49 11.28 -4.43
CA ASN A 56 -0.09 11.37 -4.01
C ASN A 56 0.86 10.91 -5.15
N PRO A 57 1.93 11.68 -5.46
CA PRO A 57 2.82 11.36 -6.58
C PRO A 57 3.47 9.98 -6.45
N VAL A 58 3.87 9.57 -5.24
CA VAL A 58 4.43 8.23 -5.01
C VAL A 58 3.41 7.15 -5.35
N VAL A 59 2.14 7.33 -4.97
CA VAL A 59 1.07 6.38 -5.29
C VAL A 59 0.83 6.31 -6.80
N PHE A 60 0.80 7.47 -7.48
CA PHE A 60 0.65 7.53 -8.93
C PHE A 60 1.73 6.74 -9.67
N PHE A 61 3.00 6.93 -9.30
CA PHE A 61 4.11 6.21 -9.91
C PHE A 61 4.13 4.72 -9.55
N LYS A 62 3.74 4.34 -8.32
CA LYS A 62 3.56 2.93 -7.94
C LYS A 62 2.49 2.25 -8.79
N LEU A 63 1.32 2.87 -8.97
CA LEU A 63 0.27 2.35 -9.85
C LEU A 63 0.74 2.21 -11.30
N THR A 64 1.47 3.21 -11.80
CA THR A 64 2.04 3.15 -13.16
C THR A 64 3.02 1.99 -13.30
N LEU A 65 3.89 1.76 -12.31
CA LEU A 65 4.83 0.64 -12.31
C LEU A 65 4.12 -0.72 -12.23
N VAL A 66 3.15 -0.88 -11.34
CA VAL A 66 2.33 -2.10 -11.26
C VAL A 66 1.68 -2.38 -12.61
N SER A 67 1.11 -1.35 -13.25
CA SER A 67 0.46 -1.52 -14.57
C SER A 67 1.44 -2.04 -15.64
N ARG A 68 2.69 -1.58 -15.63
CA ARG A 68 3.71 -2.04 -16.57
C ARG A 68 4.25 -3.42 -16.23
N LEU A 69 4.58 -3.66 -14.95
CA LEU A 69 5.19 -4.91 -14.49
C LEU A 69 4.22 -6.09 -14.55
N GLU A 70 2.92 -5.85 -14.31
CA GLU A 70 1.88 -6.88 -14.37
C GLU A 70 1.09 -6.87 -15.69
N ASN A 71 1.55 -6.09 -16.67
CA ASN A 71 0.96 -5.99 -18.00
C ASN A 71 -0.55 -5.66 -17.97
N LEU A 72 -0.95 -4.74 -17.09
CA LEU A 72 -2.31 -4.24 -16.98
C LEU A 72 -2.46 -2.96 -17.80
N VAL A 73 -3.26 -3.04 -18.86
CA VAL A 73 -3.49 -1.93 -19.80
C VAL A 73 -4.69 -1.06 -19.40
N SER A 74 -5.57 -1.57 -18.53
CA SER A 74 -6.79 -0.88 -18.11
C SER A 74 -6.64 -0.31 -16.70
N ASP A 75 -6.85 1.00 -16.57
CA ASP A 75 -6.81 1.68 -15.27
C ASP A 75 -7.88 1.16 -14.32
N ARG A 76 -9.08 0.80 -14.82
CA ARG A 76 -10.12 0.19 -13.99
C ARG A 76 -9.67 -1.15 -13.41
N ARG A 77 -9.09 -2.01 -14.26
CA ARG A 77 -8.52 -3.29 -13.81
C ARG A 77 -7.36 -3.09 -12.86
N LEU A 78 -6.52 -2.07 -13.08
CA LEU A 78 -5.43 -1.72 -12.18
C LEU A 78 -5.96 -1.35 -10.80
N VAL A 79 -6.96 -0.47 -10.73
CA VAL A 79 -7.56 -0.06 -9.45
C VAL A 79 -8.21 -1.25 -8.75
N GLU A 80 -8.98 -2.09 -9.46
CA GLU A 80 -9.55 -3.33 -8.91
C GLU A 80 -8.45 -4.27 -8.38
N HIS A 81 -7.39 -4.46 -9.17
CA HIS A 81 -6.27 -5.33 -8.84
C HIS A 81 -5.44 -4.84 -7.64
N CYS A 82 -5.31 -3.52 -7.48
CA CYS A 82 -4.66 -2.89 -6.33
C CYS A 82 -5.58 -2.77 -5.12
N SER A 83 -6.91 -2.74 -5.29
CA SER A 83 -7.86 -2.54 -4.19
C SER A 83 -7.82 -3.61 -3.10
N LEU A 84 -7.36 -4.82 -3.45
CA LEU A 84 -7.22 -5.96 -2.55
C LEU A 84 -5.80 -6.11 -1.97
N ARG A 85 -4.87 -5.26 -2.41
CA ARG A 85 -3.49 -5.22 -1.92
C ARG A 85 -3.42 -4.20 -0.79
N LEU A 86 -3.16 -4.70 0.42
CA LEU A 86 -3.23 -3.96 1.69
C LEU A 86 -1.87 -3.33 2.10
N ASP A 87 -0.88 -3.34 1.20
CA ASP A 87 0.50 -2.87 1.43
C ASP A 87 0.75 -1.37 1.17
#